data_AF-A0AAD9A473-F1
#
_entry.id   AF-A0AAD9A473-F1
#
_cell.length_a   1.000
_cell.length_b   1.000
_cell.length_c   1.000
_cell.angle_alpha   90.00
_cell.angle_beta   90.00
_cell.angle_gamma   90.00
#
_symmetry.space_group_name_H-M   'P 1'
#
loop_
_entity.id
_entity.type
_entity.pdbx_description
1 polymer ?
#
loop_
_entity_poly.entity_id
_entity_poly.type
_entity_poly.pdbx_seq_one_letter_code
_entity_poly.pdbx_strand_id
1 'polypeptide(L)'
;DFHVAGDAVGMSNGHPQTTWLFRATLDQTASGNWTQVFPIVLQTGLGNFCEPQIAVPAEYAGKKGVLGVVAHSPDGLLYSCAAVNFVTGTAATNSDCKNASITVDFSSDPSLTALVNGGGASSSTSPSASASGSAAASSSSSSTPNAAPGASAGLLGAGAGASLLVSLVAAVGGAALFF
;
A
#
# COMPACT_ATOMS: atom_id res chain seq x y z
N ASP A 1 -3.12 7.01 -25.51
CA ASP A 1 -2.13 8.08 -25.19
C ASP A 1 -2.40 8.60 -23.81
N PHE A 2 -1.53 9.45 -23.26
CA PHE A 2 -1.67 10.07 -21.95
C PHE A 2 -1.30 11.55 -22.03
N HIS A 3 -2.21 12.44 -21.66
CA HIS A 3 -2.05 13.89 -21.78
C HIS A 3 -1.21 14.46 -20.62
N VAL A 4 -0.06 15.06 -20.92
CA VAL A 4 0.92 15.41 -19.87
C VAL A 4 0.41 16.44 -18.86
N ALA A 5 -0.46 17.37 -19.27
CA ALA A 5 -1.05 18.37 -18.39
C ALA A 5 -2.40 17.92 -17.77
N GLY A 6 -2.62 16.61 -17.64
CA GLY A 6 -3.73 16.01 -16.91
C GLY A 6 -4.48 14.98 -17.74
N ASP A 7 -4.52 13.74 -17.25
CA ASP A 7 -5.37 12.65 -17.77
C ASP A 7 -6.02 11.88 -16.60
N ALA A 8 -7.05 11.09 -16.89
CA ALA A 8 -7.85 10.39 -15.87
C ALA A 8 -7.30 8.99 -15.57
N VAL A 9 -7.09 8.67 -14.29
CA VAL A 9 -6.59 7.35 -13.84
C VAL A 9 -7.58 6.72 -12.87
N GLY A 10 -8.25 5.66 -13.33
CA GLY A 10 -9.22 4.87 -12.56
C GLY A 10 -8.64 3.57 -12.01
N MET A 11 -9.06 3.22 -10.80
CA MET A 11 -8.74 1.99 -10.07
C MET A 11 -10.03 1.40 -9.46
N SER A 12 -10.05 0.10 -9.19
CA SER A 12 -11.12 -0.57 -8.45
C SER A 12 -10.53 -1.23 -7.21
N ASN A 13 -11.02 -0.84 -6.03
CA ASN A 13 -10.53 -1.39 -4.76
C ASN A 13 -11.40 -2.55 -4.25
N GLY A 14 -10.75 -3.66 -3.86
CA GLY A 14 -11.39 -4.76 -3.14
C GLY A 14 -11.29 -4.68 -1.62
N HIS A 15 -10.44 -3.80 -1.08
CA HIS A 15 -10.11 -3.72 0.34
C HIS A 15 -10.87 -2.61 1.07
N PRO A 16 -11.04 -2.68 2.41
CA PRO A 16 -11.67 -1.62 3.19
C PRO A 16 -10.89 -0.29 3.17
N GLN A 17 -9.56 -0.36 3.08
CA GLN A 17 -8.65 0.79 2.98
C GLN A 17 -7.44 0.43 2.12
N THR A 18 -6.97 1.39 1.33
CA THR A 18 -5.81 1.24 0.43
C THR A 18 -5.13 2.59 0.25
N THR A 19 -3.81 2.65 0.40
CA THR A 19 -3.02 3.82 -0.01
C THR A 19 -2.58 3.68 -1.46
N TRP A 20 -2.68 4.74 -2.25
CA TRP A 20 -2.33 4.77 -3.67
C TRP A 20 -1.13 5.68 -3.95
N LEU A 21 -0.21 5.19 -4.79
CA LEU A 21 0.88 5.94 -5.39
C LEU A 21 0.71 5.98 -6.92
N PHE A 22 0.76 7.19 -7.48
CA PHE A 22 0.82 7.41 -8.92
C PHE A 22 2.24 7.83 -9.31
N ARG A 23 2.85 7.13 -10.25
CA ARG A 23 4.20 7.39 -10.75
C ARG A 23 4.30 7.19 -12.25
N ALA A 24 5.26 7.85 -12.90
CA ALA A 24 5.58 7.66 -14.31
C ALA A 24 7.08 7.48 -14.51
N THR A 25 7.47 6.84 -15.61
CA THR A 25 8.86 6.74 -16.04
C THR A 25 8.95 6.73 -17.57
N LEU A 26 10.08 7.21 -18.09
CA LEU A 26 10.46 7.05 -19.50
C LEU A 26 11.24 5.75 -19.75
N ASP A 27 11.56 5.01 -18.69
CA ASP A 27 12.09 3.64 -18.78
C ASP A 27 10.98 2.67 -19.23
N GLN A 28 11.08 2.22 -20.49
CA GLN A 28 10.12 1.31 -21.10
C GLN A 28 10.21 -0.12 -20.55
N THR A 29 11.24 -0.47 -19.76
CA THR A 29 11.28 -1.75 -19.00
C THR A 29 10.70 -1.63 -17.59
N ALA A 30 10.17 -0.45 -17.20
CA ALA A 30 9.56 -0.17 -15.90
C ALA A 30 10.47 -0.48 -14.68
N SER A 31 11.78 -0.59 -14.89
CA SER A 31 12.75 -1.05 -13.91
C SER A 31 13.18 0.05 -12.94
N GLY A 32 13.17 1.32 -13.38
CA GLY A 32 13.55 2.45 -12.53
C GLY A 32 13.14 3.82 -13.07
N ASN A 33 13.84 4.86 -12.57
CA ASN A 33 13.66 6.28 -12.93
C ASN A 33 12.23 6.81 -12.72
N TRP A 34 11.52 6.26 -11.73
CA TRP A 34 10.15 6.61 -11.40
C TRP A 34 10.04 8.00 -10.78
N THR A 35 9.33 8.90 -11.45
CA THR A 35 8.87 10.19 -10.90
C THR A 35 7.48 9.99 -10.26
N GLN A 36 7.26 10.47 -9.04
CA GLN A 36 5.91 10.56 -8.47
C GLN A 36 5.13 11.68 -9.18
N VAL A 37 3.91 11.39 -9.65
CA VAL A 37 3.13 12.31 -10.51
C VAL A 37 1.86 12.86 -9.86
N PHE A 38 1.49 12.35 -8.69
CA PHE A 38 0.41 12.87 -7.87
C PHE A 38 0.71 12.59 -6.38
N PRO A 39 0.18 13.37 -5.41
CA PRO A 39 0.32 13.05 -4.00
C PRO A 39 -0.13 11.62 -3.66
N ILE A 40 0.46 11.04 -2.60
CA ILE A 40 0.00 9.77 -2.05
C ILE A 40 -1.35 10.02 -1.37
N VAL A 41 -2.34 9.15 -1.64
CA VAL A 41 -3.69 9.28 -1.09
C VAL A 41 -4.18 7.98 -0.47
N LEU A 42 -4.87 8.08 0.67
CA LEU A 42 -5.57 6.99 1.31
C LEU A 42 -7.02 6.97 0.80
N GLN A 43 -7.42 5.88 0.14
CA GLN A 43 -8.82 5.54 -0.09
C GLN A 43 -9.36 4.78 1.12
N THR A 44 -10.54 5.16 1.60
CA THR A 44 -11.36 4.37 2.53
C THR A 44 -12.70 4.02 1.89
N GLY A 45 -13.07 2.74 1.92
CA GLY A 45 -14.25 2.19 1.23
C GLY A 45 -13.89 1.43 -0.05
N LEU A 46 -14.69 0.40 -0.34
CA LEU A 46 -14.52 -0.48 -1.50
C LEU A 46 -15.04 0.16 -2.80
N GLY A 47 -14.61 -0.39 -3.94
CA GLY A 47 -15.05 0.01 -5.27
C GLY A 47 -14.17 1.07 -5.92
N ASN A 48 -14.72 1.75 -6.92
CA ASN A 48 -13.96 2.60 -7.83
C ASN A 48 -13.42 3.86 -7.15
N PHE A 49 -12.17 4.18 -7.45
CA PHE A 49 -11.56 5.49 -7.25
C PHE A 49 -10.99 5.95 -8.60
N CYS A 50 -11.24 7.19 -8.99
CA CYS A 50 -10.61 7.80 -10.16
C CYS A 50 -10.13 9.21 -9.84
N GLU A 51 -8.86 9.47 -10.13
CA GLU A 51 -8.29 10.82 -10.13
C GLU A 51 -8.37 11.40 -11.55
N PRO A 52 -9.16 12.46 -11.81
CA PRO A 52 -9.38 13.00 -13.15
C PRO A 52 -8.23 13.86 -13.71
N GLN A 53 -7.23 14.23 -12.91
CA GLN A 53 -6.18 15.20 -13.27
C GLN A 53 -4.76 14.73 -12.87
N ILE A 54 -4.40 13.48 -13.17
CA ILE A 54 -2.99 13.05 -13.07
C ILE A 54 -2.18 13.76 -14.17
N ALA A 55 -1.33 14.70 -13.79
CA ALA A 55 -0.38 15.38 -14.70
C ALA A 55 1.03 14.79 -14.54
N VAL A 56 1.80 14.70 -15.61
CA VAL A 56 3.20 14.22 -15.61
C VAL A 56 4.15 15.31 -16.12
N PRO A 57 5.48 15.21 -15.93
CA PRO A 57 6.40 16.27 -16.33
C PRO A 57 6.29 16.58 -17.84
N ALA A 58 6.19 17.86 -18.20
CA ALA A 58 5.84 18.29 -19.56
C ALA A 58 6.86 17.83 -20.61
N GLU A 59 8.12 17.65 -20.23
CA GLU A 59 9.19 17.10 -21.06
C GLU A 59 9.03 15.60 -21.37
N TYR A 60 8.00 14.92 -20.84
CA TYR A 60 7.63 13.57 -21.28
C TYR A 60 6.88 13.60 -22.63
N ALA A 61 6.29 14.73 -23.04
CA ALA A 61 5.51 14.83 -24.27
C ALA A 61 6.31 14.43 -25.52
N GLY A 62 5.66 13.68 -26.42
CA GLY A 62 6.28 13.11 -27.62
C GLY A 62 7.09 11.83 -27.38
N LYS A 63 7.19 11.35 -26.14
CA LYS A 63 7.94 10.13 -25.77
C LYS A 63 7.01 8.98 -25.41
N LYS A 64 7.56 7.75 -25.46
CA LYS A 64 6.93 6.55 -24.91
C LYS A 64 7.51 6.23 -23.55
N GLY A 65 6.66 5.79 -22.62
CA GLY A 65 7.06 5.36 -21.29
C GLY A 65 5.94 4.58 -20.60
N VAL A 66 6.00 4.51 -19.27
CA VAL A 66 5.10 3.72 -18.44
C VAL A 66 4.48 4.60 -17.36
N LEU A 67 3.16 4.60 -17.27
CA LEU A 67 2.42 5.05 -16.10
C LEU A 67 2.26 3.87 -15.15
N GLY A 68 2.62 4.04 -13.88
CA GLY A 68 2.55 3.01 -12.85
C GLY A 68 1.66 3.46 -11.68
N VAL A 69 0.73 2.60 -11.29
CA VAL A 69 -0.05 2.73 -10.06
C VAL A 69 0.41 1.64 -9.09
N VAL A 70 0.62 2.01 -7.83
CA VAL A 70 0.91 1.05 -6.76
C VAL A 70 -0.10 1.21 -5.63
N ALA A 71 -0.75 0.12 -5.26
CA ALA A 71 -1.58 0.04 -4.07
C ALA A 71 -0.74 -0.48 -2.89
N HIS A 72 -0.93 0.08 -1.70
CA HIS A 72 -0.53 -0.52 -0.44
C HIS A 72 -1.80 -0.90 0.34
N SER A 73 -1.94 -2.19 0.63
CA SER A 73 -3.16 -2.83 1.14
C SER A 73 -2.80 -3.94 2.13
N PRO A 74 -3.77 -4.56 2.84
CA PRO A 74 -3.49 -5.60 3.83
C PRO A 74 -2.79 -6.86 3.28
N ASP A 75 -2.83 -7.08 1.97
CA ASP A 75 -2.13 -8.12 1.21
C ASP A 75 -0.75 -7.68 0.65
N GLY A 76 -0.34 -6.44 0.89
CA GLY A 76 0.99 -5.90 0.59
C GLY A 76 0.99 -4.81 -0.49
N LEU A 77 2.01 -4.83 -1.34
CA LEU A 77 2.19 -3.88 -2.45
C LEU A 77 1.75 -4.50 -3.77
N LEU A 78 0.69 -3.95 -4.38
CA LEU A 78 0.13 -4.41 -5.65
C LEU A 78 0.45 -3.42 -6.76
N TYR A 79 0.92 -3.90 -7.91
CA TYR A 79 1.46 -3.07 -8.99
C TYR A 79 0.62 -3.20 -10.27
N SER A 80 0.29 -2.07 -10.88
CA SER A 80 -0.31 -2.00 -12.21
C SER A 80 0.43 -1.00 -13.08
N CYS A 81 0.64 -1.33 -14.37
CA CYS A 81 1.40 -0.53 -15.31
C CYS A 81 0.67 -0.40 -16.66
N ALA A 82 0.62 0.81 -17.20
CA ALA A 82 0.14 1.10 -18.54
C ALA A 82 1.29 1.66 -19.39
N ALA A 83 1.59 1.01 -20.51
CA ALA A 83 2.49 1.55 -21.53
C ALA A 83 1.76 2.64 -22.33
N VAL A 84 2.34 3.84 -22.40
CA VAL A 84 1.69 5.03 -22.97
C VAL A 84 2.60 5.80 -23.92
N ASN A 85 1.99 6.40 -24.94
CA ASN A 85 2.57 7.56 -25.63
C ASN A 85 2.14 8.81 -24.85
N PHE A 86 3.10 9.59 -24.35
CA PHE A 86 2.81 10.86 -23.68
C PHE A 86 2.62 11.97 -24.72
N VAL A 87 1.52 12.72 -24.63
CA VAL A 87 1.12 13.74 -25.60
C VAL A 87 0.86 15.09 -24.95
N THR A 88 1.07 16.17 -25.71
CA THR A 88 0.88 17.55 -25.24
C THR A 88 -0.59 17.86 -24.96
N GLY A 89 -0.85 18.64 -23.91
CA GLY A 89 -2.18 19.12 -23.53
C GLY A 89 -2.77 18.38 -22.33
N THR A 90 -4.07 18.54 -22.12
CA THR A 90 -4.90 17.93 -21.07
C THR A 90 -6.01 17.13 -21.75
N ALA A 91 -6.40 15.99 -21.17
CA ALA A 91 -7.45 15.15 -21.70
C ALA A 91 -8.84 15.81 -21.61
N ALA A 92 -9.77 15.37 -22.46
CA ALA A 92 -11.18 15.70 -22.30
C ALA A 92 -11.75 15.03 -21.04
N THR A 93 -12.70 15.69 -20.37
CA THR A 93 -13.33 15.17 -19.15
C THR A 93 -14.00 13.81 -19.39
N ASN A 94 -13.52 12.78 -18.70
CA ASN A 94 -14.03 11.42 -18.85
C ASN A 94 -15.32 11.21 -18.01
N SER A 95 -16.42 10.82 -18.66
CA SER A 95 -17.69 10.49 -18.00
C SER A 95 -17.57 9.33 -17.01
N ASP A 96 -16.67 8.40 -17.27
CA ASP A 96 -16.58 7.11 -16.60
C ASP A 96 -15.60 7.17 -15.40
N CYS A 97 -14.81 8.25 -15.33
CA CYS A 97 -14.01 8.58 -14.16
C CYS A 97 -14.93 9.00 -12.99
N LYS A 98 -15.34 8.02 -12.19
CA LYS A 98 -16.28 8.17 -11.07
C LYS A 98 -15.84 7.37 -9.86
N ASN A 99 -16.02 7.96 -8.70
CA ASN A 99 -15.78 7.32 -7.41
C ASN A 99 -17.05 6.57 -6.96
N ALA A 100 -16.85 5.46 -6.26
CA ALA A 100 -17.90 4.82 -5.46
C ALA A 100 -18.17 5.63 -4.17
N SER A 101 -18.93 5.05 -3.24
CA SER A 101 -19.13 5.64 -1.90
C SER A 101 -17.88 5.48 -1.02
N ILE A 102 -16.85 6.26 -1.32
CA ILE A 102 -15.53 6.24 -0.69
C ILE A 102 -15.15 7.61 -0.13
N THR A 103 -14.19 7.66 0.79
CA THR A 103 -13.40 8.88 1.07
C THR A 103 -12.00 8.75 0.50
N VAL A 104 -11.39 9.90 0.17
CA VAL A 104 -10.02 9.98 -0.34
C VAL A 104 -9.34 11.15 0.33
N ASP A 105 -8.24 10.88 1.04
CA ASP A 105 -7.52 11.84 1.87
C ASP A 105 -6.02 11.83 1.53
N PHE A 106 -5.34 12.97 1.55
CA PHE A 106 -3.88 13.00 1.37
C PHE A 106 -3.17 12.28 2.52
N SER A 107 -2.21 11.42 2.19
CA SER A 107 -1.55 10.53 3.15
C SER A 107 -0.04 10.45 2.90
N SER A 108 0.69 9.97 3.90
CA SER A 108 2.11 9.65 3.79
C SER A 108 2.33 8.17 4.09
N ASP A 109 3.03 7.48 3.21
CA ASP A 109 3.23 6.03 3.28
C ASP A 109 4.71 5.70 3.01
N PRO A 110 5.49 5.24 4.02
CA PRO A 110 6.91 4.97 3.84
C PRO A 110 7.21 3.88 2.81
N SER A 111 6.36 2.85 2.71
CA SER A 111 6.51 1.75 1.75
C SER A 111 6.37 2.27 0.32
N LEU A 112 5.34 3.08 0.05
CA LEU A 112 5.14 3.70 -1.27
C LEU A 112 6.21 4.77 -1.57
N THR A 113 6.58 5.60 -0.59
CA THR A 113 7.60 6.66 -0.76
C THR A 113 8.98 6.07 -1.13
N ALA A 114 9.30 4.88 -0.63
CA ALA A 114 10.52 4.16 -1.02
C ALA A 114 10.55 3.75 -2.51
N LEU A 115 9.39 3.60 -3.18
CA LEU A 115 9.29 3.14 -4.57
C LEU A 115 9.56 4.24 -5.63
N VAL A 116 9.81 5.47 -5.19
CA VAL A 116 10.23 6.60 -6.05
C VAL A 116 11.59 7.16 -5.62
N ASN A 117 11.92 7.12 -4.32
CA ASN A 117 13.24 7.50 -3.83
C ASN A 117 14.29 6.38 -3.98
N GLY A 118 13.88 5.12 -4.00
CA GLY A 118 14.71 3.95 -4.28
C GLY A 118 14.69 3.60 -5.78
N GLY A 119 15.84 3.77 -6.44
CA GLY A 119 16.02 3.48 -7.87
C GLY A 119 15.98 1.97 -8.18
N GLY A 120 14.76 1.42 -8.30
CA GLY A 120 14.52 0.03 -8.67
C GLY A 120 14.37 -0.90 -7.46
N ALA A 121 13.42 -1.82 -7.54
CA ALA A 121 13.20 -2.84 -6.51
C ALA A 121 14.19 -4.00 -6.69
N SER A 122 15.31 -3.96 -5.95
CA SER A 122 16.28 -5.06 -5.92
C SER A 122 15.62 -6.37 -5.46
N SER A 123 15.68 -7.39 -6.31
CA SER A 123 15.21 -8.74 -5.99
C SER A 123 15.92 -9.30 -4.76
N SER A 124 15.16 -9.80 -3.78
CA SER A 124 15.68 -10.24 -2.48
C SER A 124 16.42 -11.59 -2.54
N THR A 125 17.69 -11.58 -2.93
CA THR A 125 18.60 -12.73 -2.78
C THR A 125 19.21 -12.77 -1.38
N SER A 126 18.81 -13.72 -0.55
CA SER A 126 19.35 -13.92 0.80
C SER A 126 20.79 -14.45 0.78
N PRO A 127 21.78 -13.79 1.41
CA PRO A 127 23.11 -14.35 1.60
C PRO A 127 23.16 -15.24 2.85
N SER A 128 23.66 -16.48 2.71
CA SER A 128 24.02 -17.31 3.86
C SER A 128 25.37 -16.86 4.43
N ALA A 129 25.45 -16.62 5.74
CA ALA A 129 26.68 -16.18 6.41
C ALA A 129 27.59 -17.36 6.79
N SER A 130 28.91 -17.20 6.64
CA SER A 130 29.95 -18.14 7.11
C SER A 130 31.32 -17.45 7.17
N ALA A 131 32.20 -17.98 8.05
CA ALA A 131 33.48 -17.42 8.50
C ALA A 131 33.36 -16.10 9.31
N SER A 132 34.03 -15.82 10.45
CA SER A 132 35.09 -16.42 11.32
C SER A 132 36.29 -15.46 11.44
N GLY A 133 36.51 -14.88 12.64
CA GLY A 133 37.69 -14.06 12.95
C GLY A 133 37.60 -13.32 14.30
N SER A 134 38.69 -13.26 15.09
CA SER A 134 38.81 -12.62 16.41
C SER A 134 40.29 -12.55 16.85
N ALA A 135 40.73 -11.80 17.86
CA ALA A 135 40.04 -10.86 18.79
C ALA A 135 40.55 -9.41 18.55
N ALA A 136 40.66 -8.41 19.45
CA ALA A 136 40.47 -8.22 20.91
C ALA A 136 40.02 -6.74 21.14
N ALA A 137 39.28 -6.30 22.16
CA ALA A 137 39.06 -6.67 23.58
C ALA A 137 39.87 -5.82 24.59
N SER A 138 39.24 -4.73 25.07
CA SER A 138 39.44 -3.97 26.33
C SER A 138 38.23 -3.04 26.48
N SER A 139 37.22 -3.32 27.32
CA SER A 139 37.13 -3.06 28.78
C SER A 139 37.01 -1.56 29.13
N SER A 140 36.05 -1.08 29.97
CA SER A 140 35.34 -1.76 31.08
C SER A 140 33.96 -1.13 31.42
N SER A 141 33.08 -1.94 32.05
CA SER A 141 32.10 -1.57 33.13
C SER A 141 31.04 -0.46 32.93
N SER A 142 29.80 -0.54 33.46
CA SER A 142 29.03 -1.64 34.09
C SER A 142 27.61 -1.17 34.49
N SER A 143 26.56 -1.99 34.29
CA SER A 143 25.36 -2.05 35.19
C SER A 143 24.29 -3.06 34.72
N THR A 144 24.38 -4.31 35.20
CA THR A 144 23.32 -5.35 35.30
C THR A 144 23.73 -6.28 36.47
N PRO A 145 22.89 -7.16 37.04
CA PRO A 145 21.52 -7.58 36.69
C PRO A 145 20.48 -7.13 37.77
N ASN A 146 19.18 -7.48 37.77
CA ASN A 146 18.53 -8.81 37.83
C ASN A 146 17.31 -8.86 36.87
N ALA A 147 17.03 -9.92 36.13
CA ALA A 147 16.84 -11.34 36.51
C ALA A 147 15.52 -11.55 37.29
N ALA A 148 14.58 -12.25 36.66
CA ALA A 148 13.22 -12.44 37.17
C ALA A 148 13.15 -13.58 38.22
N PRO A 149 12.27 -13.49 39.24
CA PRO A 149 11.94 -14.62 40.09
C PRO A 149 10.95 -15.55 39.35
N GLY A 150 11.36 -16.80 39.10
CA GLY A 150 10.42 -17.89 38.90
C GLY A 150 9.88 -18.35 40.25
N ALA A 151 8.55 -18.46 40.39
CA ALA A 151 7.89 -18.92 41.62
C ALA A 151 7.01 -20.15 41.33
N SER A 152 7.24 -21.22 42.07
CA SER A 152 6.55 -22.51 41.91
C SER A 152 5.27 -22.60 42.74
N ALA A 153 4.28 -23.33 42.23
CA ALA A 153 3.21 -24.04 42.94
C ALA A 153 2.50 -23.31 44.13
N GLY A 154 1.30 -22.81 43.87
CA GLY A 154 0.31 -22.45 44.91
C GLY A 154 -1.05 -23.08 44.58
N LEU A 155 -1.71 -23.68 45.58
CA LEU A 155 -3.02 -24.35 45.45
C LEU A 155 -4.12 -23.54 46.17
N LEU A 156 -5.36 -23.70 45.68
CA LEU A 156 -6.63 -23.25 46.26
C LEU A 156 -6.88 -21.73 46.30
N GLY A 157 -8.00 -21.31 45.68
CA GLY A 157 -8.53 -19.95 45.73
C GLY A 157 -9.72 -19.78 44.80
N ALA A 158 -10.95 -19.88 45.31
CA ALA A 158 -12.16 -19.79 44.50
C ALA A 158 -12.56 -18.33 44.24
N GLY A 159 -12.82 -17.98 42.98
CA GLY A 159 -13.34 -16.67 42.58
C GLY A 159 -14.21 -16.80 41.34
N ALA A 160 -15.50 -16.49 41.46
CA ALA A 160 -16.45 -16.60 40.36
C ALA A 160 -16.46 -15.32 39.50
N GLY A 161 -16.27 -15.47 38.19
CA GLY A 161 -16.39 -14.40 37.19
C GLY A 161 -16.76 -15.03 35.85
N ALA A 162 -18.03 -14.98 35.48
CA ALA A 162 -18.54 -15.78 34.37
C ALA A 162 -18.32 -15.10 33.01
N SER A 163 -17.53 -15.72 32.14
CA SER A 163 -17.55 -15.45 30.70
C SER A 163 -18.84 -16.00 30.10
N LEU A 164 -19.65 -15.15 29.45
CA LEU A 164 -20.82 -15.61 28.69
C LEU A 164 -20.85 -15.00 27.28
N LEU A 165 -20.59 -15.83 26.28
CA LEU A 165 -20.78 -15.51 24.86
C LEU A 165 -22.19 -15.93 24.44
N VAL A 166 -23.08 -14.97 24.16
CA VAL A 166 -24.26 -15.17 23.30
C VAL A 166 -24.53 -13.90 22.50
N SER A 167 -24.42 -13.99 21.18
CA SER A 167 -25.08 -13.09 20.24
C SER A 167 -25.89 -13.97 19.29
N LEU A 168 -27.22 -13.95 19.44
CA LEU A 168 -28.10 -14.91 18.77
C LEU A 168 -28.38 -14.47 17.33
N VAL A 169 -28.26 -15.40 16.37
CA VAL A 169 -28.70 -15.18 14.99
C VAL A 169 -30.23 -15.28 14.93
N ALA A 170 -30.89 -14.22 14.50
CA ALA A 170 -32.34 -14.18 14.29
C ALA A 170 -32.65 -14.10 12.78
N ALA A 171 -32.56 -15.24 12.09
CA ALA A 171 -32.92 -15.35 10.68
C ALA A 171 -34.37 -15.86 10.53
N VAL A 172 -35.30 -14.94 10.26
CA VAL A 172 -36.67 -15.22 9.81
C VAL A 172 -36.95 -14.25 8.65
N GLY A 173 -37.47 -14.66 7.50
CA GLY A 173 -38.01 -15.97 7.13
C GLY A 173 -39.38 -15.79 6.50
N GLY A 174 -39.43 -15.22 5.30
CA GLY A 174 -40.66 -14.95 4.55
C GLY A 174 -40.38 -15.04 3.06
N ALA A 175 -41.00 -16.03 2.41
CA ALA A 175 -40.86 -16.29 0.98
C ALA A 175 -42.22 -16.18 0.28
N ALA A 176 -42.17 -15.88 -1.02
CA ALA A 176 -43.29 -15.93 -1.97
C ALA A 176 -44.39 -14.83 -1.77
N LEU A 177 -45.21 -14.45 -2.76
CA LEU A 177 -45.62 -15.12 -4.01
C LEU A 177 -45.86 -14.15 -5.20
N PHE A 178 -45.69 -14.70 -6.42
CA PHE A 178 -46.42 -14.48 -7.69
C PHE A 178 -46.47 -13.13 -8.45
N PHE A 179 -46.51 -13.33 -9.79
CA PHE A 179 -46.80 -12.43 -10.92
C PHE A 179 -45.75 -11.36 -11.25
#